data_AF-A0A328S3D5-F1
#
_entry.id   AF-A0A328S3D5-F1
#
_cell.length_a   1.000
_cell.length_b   1.000
_cell.length_c   1.000
_cell.angle_alpha   90.00
_cell.angle_beta   90.00
_cell.angle_gamma   90.00
#
_symmetry.space_group_name_H-M   'P 1'
#
loop_
_entity.id
_entity.type
_entity.pdbx_description
1 polymer ?
#
loop_
_entity_poly.entity_id
_entity_poly.type
_entity_poly.pdbx_seq_one_letter_code
_entity_poly.pdbx_strand_id
1 'polypeptide(L)'
;MKYISKLNKKYCIYKWCNGKNVYFGTFNTLKEAQKYRDFLINHDWDLKYRKRSPRKYNLPKYIYKKPGEDMFIIRKTVDYQQVHLGYYKTLQEAIKEKEFYESINWDLDLLDLY
;
A
#
# COMPACT_ATOMS: atom_id res chain seq x y z
N MET A 1 -1.12 -1.79 27.26
CA MET A 1 -2.47 -1.60 26.68
C MET A 1 -2.70 -2.68 25.63
N LYS A 2 -3.84 -3.38 25.66
CA LYS A 2 -4.12 -4.47 24.71
C LYS A 2 -4.30 -3.88 23.29
N TYR A 3 -3.58 -4.41 22.30
CA TYR A 3 -3.64 -4.10 20.86
C TYR A 3 -3.22 -2.69 20.40
N ILE A 4 -2.94 -1.76 21.32
CA ILE A 4 -2.52 -0.40 20.98
C ILE A 4 -1.06 -0.23 21.38
N SER A 5 -0.23 0.13 20.41
CA SER A 5 1.19 0.44 20.60
C SER A 5 1.45 1.91 20.27
N LYS A 6 2.26 2.58 21.08
CA LYS A 6 2.63 3.98 20.87
C LYS A 6 3.96 4.02 20.12
N LEU A 7 3.97 4.61 18.92
CA LEU A 7 5.19 4.82 18.13
C LEU A 7 5.34 6.33 17.89
N ASN A 8 6.42 6.90 18.42
CA ASN A 8 6.68 8.34 18.44
C ASN A 8 5.51 9.12 19.08
N LYS A 9 4.81 9.94 18.27
CA LYS A 9 3.66 10.76 18.65
C LYS A 9 2.32 10.18 18.20
N LYS A 10 2.29 8.92 17.78
CA LYS A 10 1.09 8.28 17.22
C LYS A 10 0.76 6.95 17.93
N TYR A 11 -0.50 6.58 17.86
CA TYR A 11 -1.06 5.36 18.45
C TYR A 11 -1.47 4.41 17.33
N CYS A 12 -0.82 3.26 17.25
CA CYS A 12 -1.02 2.27 16.22
C CYS A 12 -1.77 1.06 16.79
N ILE A 13 -2.71 0.51 16.03
CA ILE A 13 -3.47 -0.67 16.44
C ILE A 13 -2.96 -1.89 15.68
N TYR A 14 -2.60 -2.93 16.43
CA TYR A 14 -2.08 -4.19 15.93
C TYR A 14 -2.77 -5.37 16.62
N LYS A 15 -3.09 -6.43 15.88
CA LYS A 15 -3.60 -7.68 16.43
C LYS A 15 -3.04 -8.89 15.67
N TRP A 16 -2.71 -9.93 16.40
CA TRP A 16 -2.42 -11.24 15.85
C TRP A 16 -3.71 -11.89 15.31
N CYS A 17 -3.76 -12.08 13.99
CA CYS A 17 -4.82 -12.81 13.29
C CYS A 17 -4.15 -13.89 12.43
N ASN A 18 -4.56 -15.15 12.59
CA ASN A 18 -4.05 -16.30 11.83
C ASN A 18 -2.50 -16.38 11.79
N GLY A 19 -1.86 -16.23 12.95
CA GLY A 19 -0.41 -16.30 13.07
C GLY A 19 0.35 -15.10 12.47
N LYS A 20 -0.34 -14.03 12.07
CA LYS A 20 0.27 -12.80 11.55
C LYS A 20 -0.13 -11.59 12.37
N ASN A 21 0.82 -10.71 12.65
CA ASN A 21 0.54 -9.44 13.32
C ASN A 21 -0.01 -8.43 12.30
N VAL A 22 -1.32 -8.20 12.32
CA VAL A 22 -2.03 -7.34 11.37
C VAL A 22 -2.17 -5.92 11.93
N TYR A 23 -1.79 -4.94 11.11
CA TYR A 23 -1.98 -3.51 11.38
C TYR A 23 -3.38 -3.04 10.96
N PHE A 24 -4.08 -2.35 11.87
CA PHE A 24 -5.45 -1.87 11.64
C PHE A 24 -5.58 -0.36 11.45
N GLY A 25 -4.59 0.44 11.86
CA GLY A 25 -4.62 1.89 11.72
C GLY A 25 -3.69 2.63 12.67
N THR A 26 -3.48 3.92 12.38
CA THR A 26 -2.68 4.85 13.19
C THR A 26 -3.53 6.08 13.49
N PHE A 27 -3.45 6.56 14.73
CA PHE A 27 -4.25 7.66 15.29
C PHE A 27 -3.35 8.66 16.01
N ASN A 28 -3.80 9.91 16.10
CA ASN A 28 -3.03 10.98 16.75
C ASN A 28 -3.23 10.96 18.27
N THR A 29 -4.40 10.52 18.73
CA THR A 29 -4.75 10.49 20.15
C THR A 29 -5.01 9.06 20.63
N LEU A 30 -4.75 8.82 21.92
CA LEU A 30 -5.05 7.53 22.54
C LEU A 30 -6.57 7.25 22.52
N LYS A 31 -7.39 8.28 22.75
CA LYS A 31 -8.84 8.18 22.79
C LYS A 31 -9.42 7.73 21.44
N GLU A 32 -8.90 8.25 20.33
CA GLU A 32 -9.25 7.77 18.98
C GLU A 32 -8.87 6.32 18.78
N ALA A 33 -7.64 5.94 19.16
CA ALA A 33 -7.18 4.56 19.03
C ALA A 33 -8.02 3.59 19.87
N GLN A 34 -8.43 3.99 21.08
CA GLN A 34 -9.32 3.20 21.94
C GLN A 34 -10.71 3.04 21.30
N LYS A 35 -11.33 4.13 20.86
CA LYS A 35 -12.64 4.08 20.19
C LYS A 35 -12.61 3.17 18.96
N TYR A 36 -11.53 3.24 18.17
CA TYR A 36 -11.38 2.41 16.99
C TYR A 36 -11.09 0.94 17.34
N ARG A 37 -10.30 0.68 18.37
CA ARG A 37 -10.07 -0.68 18.89
C ARG A 37 -11.39 -1.31 19.32
N ASP A 38 -12.22 -0.58 20.06
CA ASP A 38 -13.49 -1.11 20.57
C ASP A 38 -14.46 -1.38 19.43
N PHE A 39 -14.49 -0.50 18.43
CA PHE A 39 -15.18 -0.75 17.17
C PHE A 39 -14.71 -2.04 16.48
N LEU A 40 -13.40 -2.26 16.36
CA LEU A 40 -12.85 -3.48 15.76
C LEU A 40 -13.17 -4.74 16.56
N ILE A 41 -13.19 -4.66 17.90
CA ILE A 41 -13.60 -5.77 18.77
C ILE A 41 -15.06 -6.15 18.49
N ASN A 42 -15.95 -5.18 18.36
CA ASN A 42 -17.37 -5.41 18.06
C ASN A 42 -17.63 -5.92 16.62
N HIS A 43 -16.63 -5.87 15.75
CA HIS A 43 -16.72 -6.33 14.36
C HIS A 43 -15.74 -7.48 14.07
N ASP A 44 -15.38 -8.25 15.11
CA ASP A 44 -14.50 -9.43 15.02
C ASP A 44 -13.19 -9.20 14.26
N TRP A 45 -12.69 -7.96 14.29
CA TRP A 45 -11.47 -7.55 13.61
C TRP A 45 -11.51 -7.80 12.10
N ASP A 46 -12.68 -7.68 11.49
CA ASP A 46 -12.87 -7.81 10.05
C ASP A 46 -11.94 -6.85 9.29
N LEU A 47 -11.14 -7.43 8.38
CA LEU A 47 -10.13 -6.74 7.60
C LEU A 47 -10.71 -5.65 6.69
N LYS A 48 -12.02 -5.68 6.39
CA LYS A 48 -12.67 -4.61 5.62
C LYS A 48 -12.65 -3.27 6.36
N TYR A 49 -12.60 -3.28 7.69
CA TYR A 49 -12.52 -2.08 8.53
C TYR A 49 -11.09 -1.63 8.81
N ARG A 50 -10.07 -2.24 8.20
CA ARG A 50 -8.69 -1.81 8.40
C ARG A 50 -8.45 -0.47 7.70
N LYS A 51 -7.95 0.54 8.44
CA LYS A 51 -7.45 1.77 7.83
C LYS A 51 -6.12 1.49 7.15
N ARG A 52 -6.09 1.66 5.83
CA ARG A 52 -4.84 1.70 5.08
C ARG A 52 -4.14 3.03 5.38
N SER A 53 -2.84 2.99 5.61
CA SER A 53 -2.05 4.22 5.64
C SER A 53 -2.19 4.90 4.28
N PRO A 54 -2.43 6.23 4.24
CA PRO A 54 -2.48 6.95 2.99
C PRO A 54 -1.18 6.71 2.21
N ARG A 55 -1.28 6.48 0.91
CA ARG A 55 -0.10 6.39 0.05
C ARG A 55 0.63 7.73 0.15
N LYS A 56 1.92 7.71 0.47
CA LYS A 56 2.76 8.90 0.69
C LYS A 56 2.63 9.97 -0.41
N TYR A 57 2.31 9.57 -1.64
CA TYR A 57 2.37 10.41 -2.83
C TYR A 57 1.07 10.44 -3.65
N ASN A 58 -0.06 9.92 -3.13
CA ASN A 58 -1.33 9.76 -3.86
C ASN A 58 -1.16 9.26 -5.32
N LEU A 59 -0.25 8.31 -5.53
CA LEU A 59 0.11 7.85 -6.87
C LEU A 59 -0.94 6.91 -7.46
N PRO A 60 -1.10 6.92 -8.79
CA PRO A 60 -1.91 5.94 -9.51
C PRO A 60 -1.53 4.50 -9.15
N LYS A 61 -2.44 3.57 -9.43
CA LYS A 61 -2.18 2.14 -9.23
C LYS A 61 -0.92 1.73 -10.02
N TYR A 62 -0.14 0.83 -9.41
CA TYR A 62 1.13 0.29 -9.95
C TYR A 62 2.30 1.27 -10.06
N ILE A 63 2.09 2.58 -9.87
CA ILE A 63 3.15 3.59 -9.85
C ILE A 63 3.62 3.85 -8.41
N TYR A 64 4.93 3.85 -8.22
CA TYR A 64 5.57 4.07 -6.93
C TYR A 64 6.76 5.02 -7.07
N LYS A 65 6.87 6.01 -6.17
CA LYS A 65 8.08 6.83 -6.08
C LYS A 65 9.16 6.06 -5.31
N LYS A 66 10.35 5.94 -5.89
CA LYS A 66 11.48 5.26 -5.26
C LYS A 66 11.98 6.11 -4.07
N PRO A 67 12.07 5.57 -2.84
CA PRO A 67 12.63 6.32 -1.73
C PRO A 67 14.11 6.64 -1.98
N GLY A 68 14.51 7.91 -1.81
CA GLY A 68 15.90 8.34 -1.96
C GLY A 68 16.33 8.70 -3.39
N GLU A 69 15.50 8.43 -4.40
CA GLU A 69 15.77 8.79 -5.80
C GLU A 69 14.58 9.54 -6.38
N ASP A 70 14.85 10.53 -7.24
CA ASP A 70 13.78 11.30 -7.89
C ASP A 70 13.26 10.58 -9.15
N MET A 71 12.80 9.34 -8.96
CA MET A 71 12.23 8.53 -10.02
C MET A 71 11.00 7.74 -9.57
N PHE A 72 10.24 7.31 -10.56
CA PHE A 72 9.03 6.53 -10.45
C PHE A 72 9.26 5.13 -11.04
N ILE A 73 8.63 4.13 -10.45
CA ILE A 73 8.71 2.74 -10.86
C ILE A 73 7.30 2.24 -11.09
N ILE A 74 7.09 1.53 -12.21
CA ILE A 74 5.88 0.73 -12.40
C ILE A 74 6.19 -0.70 -11.93
N ARG A 75 5.39 -1.21 -10.99
CA ARG A 75 5.48 -2.60 -10.55
C ARG A 75 4.13 -3.25 -10.44
N LYS A 76 4.05 -4.50 -10.87
CA LYS A 76 2.86 -5.35 -10.81
C LYS A 76 3.23 -6.69 -10.16
N THR A 77 2.27 -7.33 -9.52
CA THR A 77 2.43 -8.70 -9.03
C THR A 77 1.83 -9.65 -10.05
N VAL A 78 2.65 -10.59 -10.52
CA VAL A 78 2.30 -11.67 -11.45
C VAL A 78 2.81 -12.95 -10.79
N ASP A 79 1.95 -13.96 -10.63
CA ASP A 79 2.30 -15.26 -10.01
C ASP A 79 3.09 -15.13 -8.70
N TYR A 80 2.61 -14.26 -7.81
CA TYR A 80 3.22 -13.96 -6.50
C TYR A 80 4.61 -13.29 -6.55
N GLN A 81 5.13 -13.00 -7.74
CA GLN A 81 6.38 -12.28 -7.94
C GLN A 81 6.13 -10.81 -8.29
N GLN A 82 6.98 -9.92 -7.76
CA GLN A 82 6.96 -8.50 -8.12
C GLN A 82 7.77 -8.31 -9.39
N VAL A 83 7.12 -7.91 -10.47
CA VAL A 83 7.78 -7.55 -11.73
C VAL A 83 7.93 -6.03 -11.78
N HIS A 84 9.16 -5.56 -12.04
CA HIS A 84 9.47 -4.16 -12.27
C HIS A 84 9.49 -3.92 -13.78
N LEU A 85 8.65 -3.00 -14.26
CA LEU A 85 8.45 -2.78 -15.70
C LEU A 85 9.26 -1.63 -16.26
N GLY A 86 9.77 -0.75 -15.39
CA GLY A 86 10.61 0.37 -15.83
C GLY A 86 10.84 1.40 -14.73
N TYR A 87 11.78 2.30 -15.03
CA TYR A 87 12.14 3.45 -14.21
C TYR A 87 11.92 4.74 -15.02
N TYR A 88 11.22 5.70 -14.43
CA TYR A 88 10.80 6.92 -15.11
C TYR A 88 11.20 8.13 -14.29
N LYS A 89 11.68 9.19 -14.94
CA LYS A 89 12.14 10.39 -14.24
C LYS A 89 10.95 11.22 -13.77
N THR A 90 9.87 11.24 -14.55
CA THR A 90 8.67 12.04 -14.23
C THR A 90 7.46 11.16 -13.96
N LEU A 91 6.50 11.71 -13.21
CA LEU A 91 5.21 11.04 -12.98
C LEU A 91 4.41 10.91 -14.28
N GLN A 92 4.51 11.89 -15.19
CA GLN A 92 3.80 11.84 -16.47
C GLN A 92 4.32 10.72 -17.37
N GLU A 93 5.64 10.52 -17.45
CA GLU A 93 6.24 9.38 -18.16
C GLU A 93 5.71 8.05 -17.61
N ALA A 94 5.74 7.88 -16.28
CA ALA A 94 5.23 6.67 -15.64
C ALA A 94 3.72 6.47 -15.89
N ILE A 95 2.92 7.54 -16.00
CA ILE A 95 1.49 7.43 -16.32
C ILE A 95 1.31 6.96 -17.76
N LYS A 96 2.00 7.57 -18.72
CA LYS A 96 1.91 7.21 -20.15
C LYS A 96 2.30 5.75 -20.39
N GLU A 97 3.39 5.30 -19.77
CA GLU A 97 3.85 3.91 -19.89
C GLU A 97 2.91 2.93 -19.20
N LYS A 98 2.35 3.32 -18.05
CA LYS A 98 1.32 2.52 -17.38
C LYS A 98 0.06 2.38 -18.25
N GLU A 99 -0.38 3.43 -18.93
CA GLU A 99 -1.51 3.38 -19.88
C GLU A 99 -1.21 2.47 -21.08
N PHE A 100 0.02 2.50 -21.58
CA PHE A 100 0.47 1.57 -22.60
C PHE A 100 0.47 0.11 -22.11
N TYR A 101 1.00 -0.17 -20.91
CA TYR A 101 0.89 -1.52 -20.34
C TYR A 101 -0.56 -1.96 -20.13
N GLU A 102 -1.46 -1.05 -19.78
CA GLU A 102 -2.89 -1.36 -19.68
C GLU A 102 -3.52 -1.65 -21.04
N SER A 103 -3.10 -0.98 -22.12
CA SER A 103 -3.64 -1.20 -23.47
C SER A 103 -3.24 -2.56 -24.05
N ILE A 104 -2.07 -3.07 -23.69
CA ILE A 104 -1.62 -4.43 -24.04
C ILE A 104 -2.02 -5.48 -23.00
N ASN A 105 -2.93 -5.16 -22.08
CA ASN A 105 -3.36 -6.03 -20.99
C ASN A 105 -2.20 -6.59 -20.11
N TRP A 106 -1.10 -5.84 -20.03
CA TRP A 106 0.13 -6.21 -19.35
C TRP A 106 0.79 -7.47 -19.90
N ASP A 107 0.51 -7.83 -21.16
CA ASP A 107 1.19 -8.89 -21.88
C ASP A 107 2.55 -8.36 -22.36
N LEU A 108 3.59 -8.67 -21.60
CA LEU A 108 4.94 -8.16 -21.85
C LEU A 108 5.65 -8.94 -22.95
N ASP A 109 5.15 -10.12 -23.32
CA ASP A 109 5.72 -10.92 -24.41
C ASP A 109 5.50 -10.20 -25.76
N LEU A 110 4.57 -9.24 -25.82
CA LEU A 110 4.37 -8.34 -26.96
C LEU A 110 5.47 -7.27 -27.11
N LEU A 111 6.34 -7.08 -26.11
CA LEU A 111 7.40 -6.07 -26.13
C LEU A 111 8.70 -6.56 -26.78
N ASP A 112 8.90 -7.87 -26.85
CA ASP A 112 10.09 -8.49 -27.46
C ASP A 112 10.00 -8.58 -29.00
N LEU A 113 9.02 -7.91 -29.63
CA LEU A 113 8.77 -7.91 -31.07
C LEU A 113 9.27 -6.65 -31.82
N TYR A 114 10.14 -5.83 -31.21
CA TYR A 114 10.73 -4.64 -31.84
C TYR A 114 12.26 -4.58 -31.73
#